data_AF-A0A397V0X2-F1
#
_entry.id   AF-A0A397V0X2-F1
#
_cell.length_a   1.000
_cell.length_b   1.000
_cell.length_c   1.000
_cell.angle_alpha   90.00
_cell.angle_beta   90.00
_cell.angle_gamma   90.00
#
_symmetry.space_group_name_H-M   'P 1'
#
loop_
_entity.id
_entity.type
_entity.pdbx_description
1 polymer ?
#
loop_
_entity_poly.entity_id
_entity_poly.type
_entity_poly.pdbx_seq_one_letter_code
_entity_poly.pdbx_strand_id
1 'polypeptide(L)'
;MSLPNEFSKETKNLITVWRDIIFEKHKDDDDEIFGGDPLLIIEYHQPGLVSRNVTENNVAQVIRGTPGYTPNPFPNVTHPPQSNAVFAFNRHQTMDDAIARLYRSYNNALSGRPDPVVGRVYVVMFHRANTFEVSERTNVFD
;
A
#
# COMPACT_ATOMS: atom_id res chain seq x y z
N MET A 1 0.29 -14.73 14.94
CA MET A 1 -0.54 -14.23 13.81
C MET A 1 0.18 -14.59 12.51
N SER A 2 -0.52 -15.18 11.53
CA SER A 2 0.06 -15.54 10.23
C SER A 2 -0.40 -14.56 9.17
N LEU A 3 0.54 -13.90 8.48
CA LEU A 3 0.23 -13.16 7.26
C LEU A 3 -0.24 -14.12 6.16
N PRO A 4 -1.12 -13.69 5.24
CA PRO A 4 -1.55 -14.51 4.11
C PRO A 4 -0.38 -15.17 3.39
N ASN A 5 -0.53 -16.47 3.05
CA ASN A 5 0.51 -17.23 2.38
C ASN A 5 0.92 -16.62 1.03
N GLU A 6 -0.05 -15.96 0.38
CA GLU A 6 0.04 -15.34 -0.93
C GLU A 6 1.04 -14.19 -1.01
N PHE A 7 1.37 -13.55 0.12
CA PHE A 7 2.37 -12.48 0.11
C PHE A 7 3.77 -13.08 -0.06
N SER A 8 4.58 -12.45 -0.90
CA SER A 8 6.00 -12.70 -0.92
C SER A 8 6.64 -12.52 0.47
N LYS A 9 7.79 -13.18 0.68
CA LYS A 9 8.57 -13.03 1.92
C LYS A 9 8.96 -11.56 2.15
N GLU A 10 9.25 -10.82 1.09
CA GLU A 10 9.60 -9.40 1.13
C GLU A 10 8.41 -8.56 1.62
N THR A 11 7.23 -8.77 1.03
CA THR A 11 5.97 -8.12 1.47
C THR A 11 5.69 -8.41 2.94
N LYS A 12 5.87 -9.66 3.39
CA LYS A 12 5.69 -10.05 4.80
C LYS A 12 6.65 -9.33 5.73
N ASN A 13 7.91 -9.20 5.34
CA ASN A 13 8.92 -8.46 6.11
C ASN A 13 8.56 -6.97 6.21
N LEU A 14 8.16 -6.35 5.10
CA LEU A 14 7.76 -4.94 5.06
C LEU A 14 6.55 -4.66 5.95
N ILE A 15 5.52 -5.52 5.90
CA ILE A 15 4.35 -5.40 6.79
C ILE A 15 4.77 -5.48 8.26
N THR A 16 5.67 -6.41 8.59
CA THR A 16 6.13 -6.60 9.97
C THR A 16 6.88 -5.37 10.49
N VAL A 17 7.80 -4.82 9.69
CA VAL A 17 8.54 -3.59 10.05
C VAL A 17 7.60 -2.41 10.27
N TRP A 18 6.66 -2.21 9.34
CA TRP A 18 5.71 -1.09 9.43
C TRP A 18 4.73 -1.23 10.59
N ARG A 19 4.30 -2.46 10.90
CA ARG A 19 3.48 -2.75 12.07
C ARG A 19 4.17 -2.29 13.35
N ASP A 20 5.44 -2.67 13.52
CA ASP A 20 6.19 -2.35 14.74
C ASP A 20 6.38 -0.84 14.89
N ILE A 21 6.62 -0.14 13.78
CA ILE A 21 6.69 1.32 13.71
C ILE A 21 5.37 1.99 14.13
N ILE A 22 4.24 1.53 13.58
CA ILE A 22 2.92 2.11 13.86
C ILE A 22 2.49 1.85 15.30
N PHE A 23 2.77 0.65 15.83
CA PHE A 23 2.52 0.35 17.25
C PHE A 23 3.35 1.23 18.17
N GLU A 24 4.64 1.45 17.87
CA GLU A 24 5.46 2.35 18.68
C GLU A 24 4.96 3.80 18.63
N LYS A 25 4.49 4.27 17.46
CA LYS A 25 3.92 5.62 17.30
C LYS A 25 2.70 5.86 18.17
N HIS A 26 1.83 4.86 18.32
CA HIS A 26 0.55 4.96 19.03
C HIS A 26 0.54 4.32 20.43
N LYS A 27 1.72 3.99 20.97
CA LYS A 27 1.81 3.22 22.24
C LYS A 27 1.20 3.94 23.45
N ASP A 28 1.14 5.27 23.41
CA ASP A 28 0.65 6.15 24.49
C ASP A 28 -0.67 6.85 24.11
N ASP A 29 -1.27 6.53 22.95
CA ASP A 29 -2.53 7.14 22.51
C ASP A 29 -3.71 6.42 23.18
N ASP A 30 -4.48 7.15 24.00
CA ASP A 30 -5.71 6.65 24.66
C ASP A 30 -6.91 6.55 23.69
N ASP A 31 -6.74 6.96 22.43
CA ASP A 31 -7.82 7.11 21.46
C ASP A 31 -8.30 5.77 20.88
N GLU A 32 -9.62 5.65 20.92
CA GLU A 32 -10.40 4.45 20.69
C GLU A 32 -10.44 3.95 19.22
N ILE A 33 -9.74 4.55 18.26
CA ILE A 33 -9.76 4.08 16.86
C ILE A 33 -8.37 4.26 16.24
N PHE A 34 -7.68 3.13 15.99
CA PHE A 34 -6.40 3.01 15.27
C PHE A 34 -6.51 3.34 13.76
N GLY A 35 -7.39 4.27 13.39
CA GLY A 35 -7.67 4.62 12.01
C GLY A 35 -6.80 5.74 11.44
N GLY A 36 -5.76 6.13 12.15
CA GLY A 36 -4.89 7.24 11.79
C GLY A 36 -3.94 6.93 10.65
N ASP A 37 -3.43 5.69 10.55
CA ASP A 37 -2.34 5.38 9.61
C ASP A 37 -2.51 4.10 8.79
N PRO A 38 -3.48 4.01 7.86
CA PRO A 38 -3.60 2.84 6.99
C PRO A 38 -2.42 2.72 6.03
N LEU A 39 -2.04 1.49 5.70
CA LEU A 39 -0.99 1.20 4.72
C LEU A 39 -1.59 0.64 3.44
N LEU A 40 -1.09 1.15 2.31
CA LEU A 40 -1.26 0.55 1.00
C LEU A 40 0.03 -0.17 0.61
N ILE A 41 -0.10 -1.42 0.19
CA ILE A 41 1.02 -2.25 -0.27
C ILE A 41 0.75 -2.72 -1.70
N ILE A 42 1.75 -2.62 -2.56
CA ILE A 42 1.69 -3.12 -3.93
C ILE A 42 2.70 -4.25 -4.09
N GLU A 43 2.22 -5.42 -4.47
CA GLU A 43 3.07 -6.52 -4.92
C GLU A 43 3.15 -6.48 -6.44
N TYR A 44 4.28 -5.98 -6.95
CA TYR A 44 4.47 -5.76 -8.39
C TYR A 44 4.66 -7.07 -9.15
N HIS A 45 3.99 -7.17 -10.29
CA HIS A 45 4.19 -8.24 -11.24
C HIS A 45 5.14 -7.75 -12.35
N GLN A 46 6.42 -8.09 -12.23
CA GLN A 46 7.49 -7.59 -13.11
C GLN A 46 7.21 -7.80 -14.62
N PRO A 47 6.71 -8.96 -15.09
CA PRO A 47 6.33 -9.12 -16.49
C PRO A 47 5.25 -8.14 -16.95
N GLY A 48 4.28 -7.80 -16.09
CA GLY A 48 3.24 -6.82 -16.40
C GLY A 48 3.75 -5.39 -16.46
N LEU A 49 4.66 -5.01 -15.56
CA LEU A 49 5.38 -3.74 -15.63
C LEU A 49 6.13 -3.59 -16.96
N VAL A 50 6.92 -4.59 -17.34
CA VAL A 50 7.67 -4.58 -18.61
C VAL A 50 6.73 -4.52 -19.82
N SER A 51 5.68 -5.36 -19.85
CA SER A 51 4.75 -5.40 -20.98
C SER A 51 4.01 -4.09 -21.19
N ARG A 52 3.70 -3.35 -20.12
CA ARG A 52 3.00 -2.08 -20.18
C ARG A 52 3.94 -0.88 -20.30
N ASN A 53 5.26 -1.09 -20.31
CA ASN A 53 6.28 -0.05 -20.26
C ASN A 53 6.08 0.91 -19.07
N VAL A 54 5.78 0.32 -17.90
CA VAL A 54 5.53 1.02 -16.63
C VAL A 54 6.62 0.64 -15.64
N THR A 55 7.07 1.61 -14.84
CA THR A 55 7.98 1.38 -13.71
C THR A 55 7.23 1.47 -12.39
N GLU A 56 7.77 0.87 -11.33
CA GLU A 56 7.25 1.05 -9.97
C GLU A 56 7.18 2.53 -9.56
N ASN A 57 8.12 3.36 -10.05
CA ASN A 57 8.07 4.80 -9.80
C ASN A 57 6.87 5.45 -10.47
N ASN A 58 6.47 5.04 -11.69
CA ASN A 58 5.25 5.58 -12.32
C ASN A 58 4.01 5.32 -11.45
N VAL A 59 3.88 4.09 -10.95
CA VAL A 59 2.77 3.70 -10.06
C VAL A 59 2.82 4.50 -8.75
N ALA A 60 4.01 4.64 -8.17
CA ALA A 60 4.22 5.45 -6.96
C ALA A 60 3.88 6.93 -7.16
N GLN A 61 4.14 7.51 -8.33
CA GLN A 61 3.75 8.90 -8.65
C GLN A 61 2.22 9.06 -8.72
N VAL A 62 1.48 8.04 -9.17
CA VAL A 62 0.00 8.08 -9.15
C VAL A 62 -0.51 8.21 -7.72
N ILE A 63 0.05 7.43 -6.80
CA ILE A 63 -0.29 7.48 -5.36
C ILE A 63 0.12 8.82 -4.75
N ARG A 64 1.39 9.20 -4.90
CA ARG A 64 1.95 10.43 -4.31
C ARG A 64 1.30 11.70 -4.85
N GLY A 65 0.75 11.66 -6.06
CA GLY A 65 -0.02 12.74 -6.66
C GLY A 65 -1.48 12.80 -6.25
N THR A 66 -1.97 11.92 -5.36
CA THR A 66 -3.35 11.92 -4.86
C THR A 66 -3.59 13.15 -3.97
N PRO A 67 -4.65 13.95 -4.20
CA PRO A 67 -4.96 15.10 -3.34
C PRO A 67 -5.09 14.69 -1.88
N GLY A 68 -4.46 15.44 -0.99
CA GLY A 68 -4.44 15.11 0.44
C GLY A 68 -3.43 14.04 0.84
N TYR A 69 -2.74 13.39 -0.10
CA TYR A 69 -1.59 12.54 0.24
C TYR A 69 -0.48 13.39 0.82
N THR A 70 -0.11 13.08 2.05
CA THR A 70 1.06 13.66 2.71
C THR A 70 2.03 12.51 2.95
N PRO A 71 3.27 12.57 2.42
CA PRO A 71 4.27 11.56 2.74
C PRO A 71 4.43 11.48 4.26
N ASN A 72 4.05 10.34 4.83
CA ASN A 72 4.31 10.08 6.24
C ASN A 72 5.74 9.54 6.33
N PRO A 73 6.70 10.31 6.90
CA PRO A 73 8.08 9.86 6.95
C PRO A 73 8.17 8.59 7.80
N PHE A 74 9.00 7.64 7.35
CA PHE A 74 9.35 6.46 8.15
C PHE A 74 9.93 6.93 9.50
N PRO A 75 9.29 6.65 10.64
CA PRO A 75 9.92 6.80 11.95
C PRO A 75 11.08 5.80 11.99
N ASN A 76 12.31 6.29 12.19
CA ASN A 76 13.61 5.61 12.06
C ASN A 76 14.25 5.61 10.67
N VAL A 77 15.14 6.60 10.49
CA VAL A 77 16.09 6.79 9.38
C VAL A 77 17.15 5.68 9.23
N THR A 78 17.14 4.65 10.07
CA THR A 78 18.10 3.54 10.04
C THR A 78 17.74 2.43 9.04
N HIS A 79 16.55 2.46 8.45
CA HIS A 79 16.12 1.53 7.40
C HIS A 79 15.95 2.24 6.05
N PRO A 80 16.19 1.57 4.91
CA PRO A 80 16.11 2.19 3.59
C PRO A 80 14.75 2.88 3.36
N PRO A 81 14.70 4.22 3.16
CA PRO A 81 13.45 4.99 3.25
C PRO A 81 12.61 5.02 1.96
N GLN A 82 12.91 4.23 0.94
CA GLN A 82 12.23 4.32 -0.35
C GLN A 82 11.85 2.95 -0.88
N SER A 83 10.64 2.52 -0.53
CA SER A 83 9.93 1.49 -1.27
C SER A 83 8.89 2.18 -2.15
N ASN A 84 8.82 1.81 -3.42
CA ASN A 84 7.68 2.16 -4.28
C ASN A 84 6.52 1.15 -4.12
N ALA A 85 6.63 0.24 -3.15
CA ALA A 85 5.64 -0.80 -2.87
C ALA A 85 4.88 -0.58 -1.56
N VAL A 86 5.28 0.37 -0.70
CA VAL A 86 4.61 0.61 0.60
C VAL A 86 4.36 2.09 0.82
N PHE A 87 3.12 2.44 1.14
CA PHE A 87 2.68 3.83 1.33
C PHE A 87 1.82 3.93 2.59
N ALA A 88 2.25 4.75 3.53
CA ALA A 88 1.47 5.11 4.70
C ALA A 88 0.62 6.36 4.41
N PHE A 89 -0.64 6.30 4.80
CA PHE A 89 -1.60 7.39 4.69
C PHE A 89 -1.95 7.88 6.08
N ASN A 90 -2.48 9.09 6.19
CA ASN A 90 -3.01 9.65 7.45
C ASN A 90 -4.54 9.53 7.56
N ARG A 91 -5.20 9.04 6.50
CA ARG A 91 -6.66 8.96 6.36
C ARG A 91 -7.03 7.83 5.39
N HIS A 92 -8.03 7.04 5.74
CA HIS A 92 -8.59 6.01 4.86
C HIS A 92 -9.09 6.58 3.54
N GLN A 93 -9.78 7.71 3.58
CA GLN A 93 -10.31 8.34 2.37
C GLN A 93 -9.22 8.64 1.34
N THR A 94 -8.07 9.17 1.78
CA THR A 94 -6.94 9.46 0.88
C THR A 94 -6.35 8.18 0.27
N MET A 95 -6.34 7.08 1.01
CA MET A 95 -5.91 5.77 0.51
C MET A 95 -6.90 5.22 -0.52
N ASP A 96 -8.20 5.30 -0.24
CA ASP A 96 -9.25 4.87 -1.17
C ASP A 96 -9.22 5.70 -2.47
N ASP A 97 -8.99 7.00 -2.37
CA ASP A 97 -8.80 7.88 -3.52
C ASP A 97 -7.55 7.48 -4.33
N ALA A 98 -6.46 7.09 -3.67
CA ALA A 98 -5.26 6.60 -4.34
C ALA A 98 -5.52 5.28 -5.08
N ILE A 99 -6.26 4.34 -4.47
CA ILE A 99 -6.68 3.08 -5.10
C ILE A 99 -7.55 3.36 -6.33
N ALA A 100 -8.51 4.28 -6.21
CA ALA A 100 -9.37 4.67 -7.32
C ALA A 100 -8.58 5.30 -8.48
N ARG A 101 -7.51 6.05 -8.17
CA ARG A 101 -6.60 6.59 -9.18
C ARG A 101 -5.76 5.51 -9.85
N LEU A 102 -5.24 4.55 -9.09
CA LEU A 102 -4.54 3.39 -9.66
C LEU A 102 -5.44 2.63 -10.63
N TYR A 103 -6.68 2.35 -10.23
CA TYR A 103 -7.68 1.75 -11.10
C TYR A 103 -7.86 2.56 -12.39
N ARG A 104 -8.04 3.89 -12.28
CA ARG A 104 -8.19 4.76 -13.46
C ARG A 104 -6.98 4.79 -14.38
N SER A 105 -5.78 4.63 -13.83
CA SER A 105 -4.53 4.71 -14.58
C SER A 105 -4.12 3.38 -15.22
N TYR A 106 -4.47 2.25 -14.61
CA TYR A 106 -3.89 0.95 -14.97
C TYR A 106 -4.91 -0.17 -15.17
N ASN A 107 -6.21 0.04 -14.96
CA ASN A 107 -7.19 -1.00 -15.25
C ASN A 107 -7.45 -1.11 -16.77
N ASN A 108 -7.31 -2.31 -17.31
CA ASN A 108 -7.53 -2.71 -18.70
C ASN A 108 -8.96 -2.52 -19.17
N ALA A 109 -9.97 -2.60 -18.30
CA ALA A 109 -11.35 -2.29 -18.68
C ALA A 109 -11.49 -0.84 -19.16
N LEU A 110 -10.59 0.06 -18.72
CA LEU A 110 -10.58 1.46 -19.16
C LEU A 110 -9.70 1.69 -20.39
N SER A 111 -8.62 0.94 -20.55
CA SER A 111 -7.73 1.05 -21.73
C SER A 111 -8.25 0.25 -22.93
N GLY A 112 -9.14 -0.73 -22.70
CA GLY A 112 -9.63 -1.67 -23.71
C GLY A 112 -8.58 -2.68 -24.18
N ARG A 113 -7.43 -2.77 -23.52
CA ARG A 113 -6.30 -3.64 -23.90
C ARG A 113 -6.12 -4.76 -22.88
N PRO A 114 -5.98 -6.02 -23.30
CA PRO A 114 -5.79 -7.15 -22.39
C PRO A 114 -4.31 -7.27 -21.95
N ASP A 115 -3.76 -6.19 -21.38
CA ASP A 115 -2.35 -6.17 -20.97
C ASP A 115 -2.13 -6.98 -19.68
N PRO A 116 -0.99 -7.66 -19.48
CA PRO A 116 -0.75 -8.41 -18.24
C PRO A 116 -0.80 -7.51 -17.01
N VAL A 117 -1.41 -7.97 -15.91
CA VAL A 117 -1.62 -7.16 -14.68
C VAL A 117 -0.32 -6.58 -14.13
N VAL A 118 -0.37 -5.34 -13.66
CA VAL A 118 0.78 -4.60 -13.08
C VAL A 118 1.21 -5.16 -11.72
N GLY A 119 0.28 -5.75 -10.97
CA GLY A 119 0.54 -6.28 -9.64
C GLY A 119 -0.74 -6.59 -8.89
N ARG A 120 -0.64 -6.64 -7.56
CA ARG A 120 -1.74 -6.80 -6.60
C ARG A 120 -1.69 -5.70 -5.56
N VAL A 121 -2.84 -5.30 -5.03
CA VAL A 121 -2.97 -4.22 -4.05
C VAL A 121 -3.52 -4.76 -2.74
N TYR A 122 -2.82 -4.48 -1.64
CA TYR A 122 -3.25 -4.84 -0.30
C TYR A 122 -3.39 -3.59 0.57
N VAL A 123 -4.37 -3.64 1.46
CA VAL A 123 -4.63 -2.62 2.48
C VAL A 123 -4.40 -3.24 3.84
N VAL A 124 -3.60 -2.57 4.67
CA VAL A 124 -3.38 -2.93 6.08
C VAL A 124 -4.06 -1.90 6.95
N MET A 125 -4.94 -2.37 7.82
CA MET A 125 -5.74 -1.57 8.74
C MET A 125 -5.31 -1.91 10.17
N PHE A 126 -4.98 -0.91 10.97
CA PHE A 126 -4.62 -1.12 12.37
C PHE A 126 -5.86 -1.01 13.26
N HIS A 127 -5.94 -1.84 14.29
CA HIS A 127 -7.06 -1.94 15.21
C HIS A 127 -6.57 -1.91 16.66
N ARG A 128 -7.53 -1.79 17.60
CA ARG A 128 -7.25 -1.84 19.04
C ARG A 128 -6.51 -3.11 19.44
N ALA A 129 -5.81 -3.03 20.57
CA ALA A 129 -5.04 -4.13 21.17
C ALA A 129 -3.90 -4.66 20.30
N ASN A 130 -3.23 -3.78 19.54
CA ASN A 130 -2.10 -4.12 18.68
C ASN A 130 -2.44 -5.22 17.65
N THR A 131 -3.64 -5.14 17.08
CA THR A 131 -4.09 -6.03 16.01
C THR A 131 -4.15 -5.27 14.69
N PHE A 132 -4.06 -5.99 13.57
CA PHE A 132 -4.22 -5.41 12.25
C PHE A 132 -4.94 -6.39 11.32
N GLU A 133 -5.69 -5.86 10.37
CA GLU A 133 -6.32 -6.62 9.29
C GLU A 133 -5.57 -6.34 7.98
N VAL A 134 -5.42 -7.38 7.15
CA VAL A 134 -4.95 -7.20 5.78
C VAL A 134 -6.01 -7.69 4.82
N SER A 135 -6.37 -6.85 3.86
CA SER A 135 -7.33 -7.20 2.80
C SER A 135 -6.76 -6.86 1.43
N GLU A 136 -6.99 -7.72 0.44
CA GLU A 136 -6.71 -7.40 -0.96
C GLU A 136 -7.79 -6.48 -1.52
N ARG A 137 -7.38 -5.54 -2.37
CA ARG A 137 -8.26 -4.77 -3.24
C ARG A 137 -8.14 -5.36 -4.63
N THR A 138 -9.13 -6.18 -5.00
CA THR A 138 -9.15 -6.86 -6.28
C THR A 138 -9.47 -5.90 -7.42
N ASN A 139 -9.14 -6.31 -8.64
CA ASN A 139 -9.47 -5.62 -9.88
C ASN A 139 -8.86 -4.20 -10.02
N VAL A 140 -7.84 -3.85 -9.24
CA VAL A 140 -7.19 -2.54 -9.37
C VAL A 140 -6.35 -2.45 -10.65
N PHE A 141 -5.66 -3.54 -11.03
CA PHE A 141 -4.76 -3.59 -12.19
C PHE A 141 -5.22 -4.51 -13.32
N ASP A 142 -6.40 -5.12 -13.15
CA ASP A 142 -7.01 -6.07 -14.09
C ASP A 142 -7.15 -5.52 -15.48
#